data_AF-A0A6J7UEN6-F1
#
_entry.id   AF-A0A6J7UEN6-F1
#
_cell.length_a   1.000
_cell.length_b   1.000
_cell.length_c   1.000
_cell.angle_alpha   90.00
_cell.angle_beta   90.00
_cell.angle_gamma   90.00
#
_symmetry.space_group_name_H-M   'P 1'
#
loop_
_entity.id
_entity.type
_entity.pdbx_description
1 polymer ?
#
loop_
_entity_poly.entity_id
_entity_poly.type
_entity_poly.pdbx_seq_one_letter_code
_entity_poly.pdbx_strand_id
1 'polypeptide(L)'
;MPTAEEIIKKFGAVEDDQRYTRLVDLFTPDAIYYDPFMGAQVGTDAIRTFMGHMEEMVPAAGARFDEWEVCAGTTTAWAKWTMYAKGPNGEVGINGQSIYRLRDDGDGLKVCFVADYLDSNAYAQLTRDRVPDMTTPATLPKGTSEQGSAHALISKFWKMQDTRQYAQLAELFTDDAVFTDQTSGDFVGKEAITAFMNRMDVEMTARGVTFSLDDCAGDETVGWSQWTCHLPGGSFPGWTLHKVRDGKFTLDSDYFDVAQAAKLRTK
;
A
#
# COMPACT_ATOMS: atom_id res chain seq x y z
N MET A 1 -26.82 1.71 -2.53
CA MET A 1 -25.75 0.96 -1.82
C MET A 1 -24.51 1.83 -1.86
N PRO A 2 -23.71 1.90 -0.77
CA PRO A 2 -22.53 2.74 -0.74
C PRO A 2 -21.50 2.25 -1.76
N THR A 3 -20.82 3.19 -2.40
CA THR A 3 -19.67 2.95 -3.27
C THR A 3 -18.43 2.58 -2.45
N ALA A 4 -17.40 1.99 -3.08
CA ALA A 4 -16.14 1.71 -2.39
C ALA A 4 -15.53 3.00 -1.82
N GLU A 5 -15.58 4.11 -2.56
CA GLU A 5 -15.06 5.40 -2.08
C GLU A 5 -15.77 5.87 -0.80
N GLU A 6 -17.11 5.77 -0.75
CA GLU A 6 -17.88 6.11 0.46
C GLU A 6 -17.58 5.18 1.64
N ILE A 7 -17.28 3.90 1.38
CA ILE A 7 -16.87 2.94 2.42
C ILE A 7 -15.48 3.30 2.96
N ILE A 8 -14.49 3.50 2.08
CA ILE A 8 -13.10 3.76 2.50
C ILE A 8 -12.97 5.12 3.18
N LYS A 9 -13.73 6.14 2.76
CA LYS A 9 -13.78 7.44 3.46
C LYS A 9 -14.20 7.33 4.93
N LYS A 10 -14.93 6.27 5.32
CA LYS A 10 -15.28 6.05 6.73
C LYS A 10 -14.08 5.66 7.59
N PHE A 11 -13.04 5.04 7.02
CA PHE A 11 -11.81 4.71 7.75
C PHE A 11 -11.09 5.97 8.22
N GLY A 12 -11.02 7.00 7.37
CA GLY A 12 -10.52 8.31 7.80
C GLY A 12 -11.47 9.04 8.74
N ALA A 13 -12.78 8.96 8.51
CA ALA A 13 -13.76 9.68 9.33
C ALA A 13 -13.90 9.15 10.77
N VAL A 14 -13.50 7.91 11.08
CA VAL A 14 -13.50 7.43 12.47
C VAL A 14 -12.41 8.07 13.33
N GLU A 15 -11.42 8.73 12.72
CA GLU A 15 -10.39 9.49 13.45
C GLU A 15 -10.94 10.74 14.14
N ASP A 16 -12.06 11.30 13.65
CA ASP A 16 -12.70 12.49 14.23
C ASP A 16 -13.13 12.27 15.70
N ASP A 17 -13.48 11.03 16.06
CA ASP A 17 -13.88 10.65 17.42
C ASP A 17 -13.20 9.39 17.97
N GLN A 18 -12.25 8.82 17.22
CA GLN A 18 -11.50 7.59 17.51
C GLN A 18 -12.40 6.42 17.91
N ARG A 19 -13.59 6.30 17.29
CA ARG A 19 -14.54 5.20 17.49
C ARG A 19 -14.41 4.12 16.40
N TYR A 20 -13.27 3.44 16.38
CA TYR A 20 -12.92 2.41 15.39
C TYR A 20 -13.93 1.26 15.28
N THR A 21 -14.65 0.93 16.36
CA THR A 21 -15.66 -0.15 16.34
C THR A 21 -16.82 0.12 15.39
N ARG A 22 -17.00 1.38 14.93
CA ARG A 22 -17.96 1.74 13.87
C ARG A 22 -17.61 1.17 12.50
N LEU A 23 -16.35 0.78 12.28
CA LEU A 23 -15.92 0.20 11.01
C LEU A 23 -16.33 -1.26 10.86
N VAL A 24 -16.66 -1.97 11.96
CA VAL A 24 -16.85 -3.43 11.94
C VAL A 24 -17.93 -3.87 10.94
N ASP A 25 -19.00 -3.10 10.83
CA ASP A 25 -20.12 -3.44 9.92
C ASP A 25 -19.79 -3.21 8.43
N LEU A 26 -18.64 -2.61 8.14
CA LEU A 26 -18.11 -2.44 6.77
C LEU A 26 -17.40 -3.68 6.25
N PHE A 27 -17.14 -4.68 7.10
CA PHE A 27 -16.39 -5.88 6.74
C PHE A 27 -17.29 -7.05 6.37
N THR A 28 -16.84 -7.89 5.43
CA THR A 28 -17.43 -9.22 5.24
C THR A 28 -17.17 -10.10 6.47
N PRO A 29 -18.02 -11.11 6.76
CA PRO A 29 -17.86 -11.96 7.94
C PRO A 29 -16.49 -12.65 8.06
N ASP A 30 -15.87 -12.94 6.92
CA ASP A 30 -14.58 -13.62 6.75
C ASP A 30 -13.42 -12.65 6.44
N ALA A 31 -13.64 -11.33 6.54
CA ALA A 31 -12.64 -10.35 6.14
C ALA A 31 -11.34 -10.46 6.93
N ILE A 32 -10.26 -9.96 6.35
CA ILE A 32 -8.97 -9.82 7.04
C ILE A 32 -8.63 -8.33 7.15
N TYR A 33 -8.41 -7.87 8.38
CA TYR A 33 -7.70 -6.62 8.65
C TYR A 33 -6.28 -6.96 9.05
N TYR A 34 -5.28 -6.40 8.36
CA TYR A 34 -3.88 -6.59 8.74
C TYR A 34 -3.28 -5.27 9.23
N ASP A 35 -2.87 -5.28 10.51
CA ASP A 35 -2.07 -4.21 11.11
C ASP A 35 -0.59 -4.66 11.17
N PRO A 36 0.37 -3.78 10.81
CA PRO A 36 1.78 -4.14 10.75
C PRO A 36 2.42 -4.49 12.10
N PHE A 37 1.76 -4.23 13.24
CA PHE A 37 2.26 -4.57 14.58
C PHE A 37 1.45 -5.66 15.28
N MET A 38 0.16 -5.81 14.94
CA MET A 38 -0.75 -6.78 15.57
C MET A 38 -1.10 -7.96 14.65
N GLY A 39 -0.66 -7.94 13.40
CA GLY A 39 -0.87 -9.00 12.43
C GLY A 39 -2.31 -9.11 11.94
N ALA A 40 -2.65 -10.28 11.42
CA ALA A 40 -3.95 -10.54 10.79
C ALA A 40 -5.09 -10.74 11.81
N GLN A 41 -6.12 -9.91 11.70
CA GLN A 41 -7.40 -10.05 12.39
C GLN A 41 -8.39 -10.68 11.41
N VAL A 42 -8.73 -11.95 11.63
CA VAL A 42 -9.53 -12.74 10.70
C VAL A 42 -10.96 -12.86 11.20
N GLY A 43 -11.89 -12.34 10.40
CA GLY A 43 -13.32 -12.32 10.66
C GLY A 43 -13.75 -11.19 11.59
N THR A 44 -15.04 -10.90 11.56
CA THR A 44 -15.63 -9.72 12.23
C THR A 44 -15.44 -9.68 13.75
N ASP A 45 -15.38 -10.82 14.44
CA ASP A 45 -15.15 -10.88 15.89
C ASP A 45 -13.71 -10.48 16.28
N ALA A 46 -12.72 -10.96 15.52
CA ALA A 46 -11.32 -10.58 15.73
C ALA A 46 -11.12 -9.10 15.39
N ILE A 47 -11.68 -8.65 14.27
CA ILE A 47 -11.65 -7.23 13.86
C ILE A 47 -12.31 -6.36 14.95
N ARG A 48 -13.47 -6.75 15.48
CA ARG A 48 -14.14 -6.00 16.56
C ARG A 48 -13.27 -5.89 17.81
N THR A 49 -12.62 -6.98 18.20
CA THR A 49 -11.71 -7.01 19.35
C THR A 49 -10.51 -6.09 19.14
N PHE A 50 -9.88 -6.18 17.98
CA PHE A 50 -8.78 -5.29 17.59
C PHE A 50 -9.20 -3.82 17.57
N MET A 51 -10.30 -3.48 16.90
CA MET A 51 -10.81 -2.11 16.83
C MET A 51 -11.11 -1.55 18.22
N GLY A 52 -11.74 -2.35 19.10
CA GLY A 52 -11.97 -1.95 20.50
C GLY A 52 -10.67 -1.69 21.26
N HIS A 53 -9.62 -2.49 21.01
CA HIS A 53 -8.30 -2.22 21.59
C HIS A 53 -7.67 -0.93 21.03
N MET A 54 -7.84 -0.64 19.74
CA MET A 54 -7.36 0.60 19.12
C MET A 54 -8.04 1.84 19.72
N GLU A 55 -9.33 1.76 20.06
CA GLU A 55 -10.08 2.85 20.72
C GLU A 55 -9.49 3.23 22.09
N GLU A 56 -8.79 2.30 22.76
CA GLU A 56 -8.10 2.58 24.02
C GLU A 56 -6.64 3.00 23.80
N MET A 57 -5.93 2.26 22.94
CA MET A 57 -4.49 2.40 22.76
C MET A 57 -4.10 3.68 22.02
N VAL A 58 -4.80 4.04 20.95
CA VAL A 58 -4.46 5.21 20.13
C VAL A 58 -4.56 6.52 20.93
N PRO A 59 -5.68 6.81 21.64
CA PRO A 59 -5.73 8.00 22.49
C PRO A 59 -4.71 7.97 23.63
N ALA A 60 -4.46 6.80 24.24
CA ALA A 60 -3.48 6.66 25.32
C ALA A 60 -2.04 6.95 24.86
N ALA A 61 -1.72 6.60 23.61
CA ALA A 61 -0.45 6.94 22.96
C ALA A 61 -0.38 8.41 22.51
N GLY A 62 -1.51 9.13 22.51
CA GLY A 62 -1.62 10.47 21.96
C GLY A 62 -1.34 10.51 20.45
N ALA A 63 -1.62 9.39 19.75
CA ALA A 63 -1.47 9.29 18.31
C ALA A 63 -2.75 9.76 17.60
N ARG A 64 -2.59 10.29 16.38
CA ARG A 64 -3.68 10.65 15.47
C ARG A 64 -3.32 10.27 14.04
N PHE A 65 -4.33 10.00 13.21
CA PHE A 65 -4.15 9.68 11.80
C PHE A 65 -4.87 10.71 10.94
N ASP A 66 -4.11 11.53 10.24
CA ASP A 66 -4.62 12.68 9.48
C ASP A 66 -4.27 12.55 7.99
N GLU A 67 -4.55 13.58 7.20
CA GLU A 67 -4.11 13.72 5.80
C GLU A 67 -4.57 12.58 4.88
N TRP A 68 -5.79 12.10 5.11
CA TRP A 68 -6.38 11.01 4.34
C TRP A 68 -6.60 11.39 2.87
N GLU A 69 -5.94 10.68 1.96
CA GLU A 69 -6.26 10.62 0.52
C GLU A 69 -6.85 9.25 0.22
N VAL A 70 -8.05 9.20 -0.36
CA VAL A 70 -8.71 7.95 -0.78
C VAL A 70 -8.79 7.89 -2.29
N CYS A 71 -8.47 6.72 -2.85
CA CYS A 71 -8.73 6.42 -4.26
C CYS A 71 -9.36 5.04 -4.37
N ALA A 72 -10.52 4.96 -5.02
CA ALA A 72 -11.29 3.73 -5.10
C ALA A 72 -11.91 3.55 -6.48
N GLY A 73 -11.90 2.31 -6.97
CA GLY A 73 -12.75 1.83 -8.05
C GLY A 73 -14.05 1.24 -7.50
N THR A 74 -14.48 0.12 -8.06
CA THR A 74 -15.69 -0.60 -7.66
C THR A 74 -15.42 -1.56 -6.50
N THR A 75 -14.33 -2.33 -6.59
CA THR A 75 -13.98 -3.43 -5.66
C THR A 75 -12.53 -3.36 -5.17
N THR A 76 -11.77 -2.39 -5.66
CA THR A 76 -10.37 -2.16 -5.31
C THR A 76 -10.18 -0.72 -4.89
N ALA A 77 -9.44 -0.49 -3.82
CA ALA A 77 -9.12 0.86 -3.35
C ALA A 77 -7.77 0.89 -2.65
N TRP A 78 -7.26 2.09 -2.43
CA TRP A 78 -6.17 2.38 -1.53
C TRP A 78 -6.40 3.71 -0.83
N ALA A 79 -5.71 3.92 0.28
CA ALA A 79 -5.66 5.19 0.99
C ALA A 79 -4.22 5.55 1.36
N LYS A 80 -3.94 6.84 1.45
CA LYS A 80 -2.75 7.41 2.10
C LYS A 80 -3.20 8.17 3.34
N TRP A 81 -2.38 8.20 4.38
CA TRP A 81 -2.63 8.90 5.63
C TRP A 81 -1.30 9.20 6.32
N THR A 82 -1.31 10.06 7.33
CA THR A 82 -0.12 10.36 8.15
C THR A 82 -0.44 10.11 9.61
N MET A 83 0.26 9.16 10.23
CA MET A 83 0.22 8.98 11.68
C MET A 83 1.15 9.99 12.33
N TYR A 84 0.62 10.77 13.26
CA TYR A 84 1.39 11.65 14.11
C TYR A 84 1.44 11.07 15.52
N ALA A 85 2.65 10.90 16.05
CA ALA A 85 2.86 10.38 17.40
C ALA A 85 4.03 11.07 18.10
N LYS A 86 4.01 11.09 19.43
CA LYS A 86 5.09 11.69 20.24
C LYS A 86 6.28 10.73 20.32
N GLY A 87 7.40 11.16 19.74
CA GLY A 87 8.70 10.51 19.91
C GLY A 87 9.58 11.21 20.95
N PRO A 88 10.80 10.67 21.20
CA PRO A 88 11.74 11.23 22.17
C PRO A 88 12.16 12.68 21.88
N ASN A 89 12.12 13.09 20.62
CA ASN A 89 12.59 14.41 20.14
C ASN A 89 11.43 15.33 19.71
N GLY A 90 10.18 14.98 20.03
CA GLY A 90 8.99 15.71 19.59
C GLY A 90 8.04 14.85 18.77
N GLU A 91 7.02 15.47 18.20
CA GLU A 91 6.07 14.79 17.32
C GLU A 91 6.76 14.35 16.03
N VAL A 92 6.47 13.13 15.59
CA VAL A 92 6.96 12.53 14.35
C VAL A 92 5.75 12.23 13.46
N GLY A 93 5.78 12.71 12.22
CA GLY A 93 4.83 12.33 11.17
C GLY A 93 5.34 11.11 10.42
N ILE A 94 4.49 10.10 10.28
CA ILE A 94 4.82 8.81 9.68
C ILE A 94 3.78 8.54 8.60
N ASN A 95 4.22 8.60 7.36
CA ASN A 95 3.35 8.34 6.21
C ASN A 95 2.92 6.88 6.22
N GLY A 96 1.62 6.65 6.13
CA GLY A 96 0.99 5.34 6.02
C GLY A 96 0.16 5.20 4.76
N GLN A 97 -0.05 3.95 4.39
CA GLN A 97 -0.83 3.56 3.23
C GLN A 97 -1.66 2.33 3.58
N SER A 98 -2.87 2.27 3.06
CA SER A 98 -3.74 1.09 3.19
C SER A 98 -4.16 0.63 1.82
N ILE A 99 -4.16 -0.68 1.57
CA ILE A 99 -4.70 -1.28 0.35
C ILE A 99 -5.95 -2.08 0.69
N TYR A 100 -6.95 -2.06 -0.17
CA TYR A 100 -8.26 -2.66 0.08
C TYR A 100 -8.70 -3.58 -1.05
N ARG A 101 -9.40 -4.67 -0.69
CA ARG A 101 -10.34 -5.38 -1.56
C ARG A 101 -11.73 -5.35 -0.95
N LEU A 102 -12.73 -5.16 -1.80
CA LEU A 102 -14.13 -5.17 -1.46
C LEU A 102 -14.87 -6.19 -2.33
N ARG A 103 -15.96 -6.73 -1.81
CA ARG A 103 -16.88 -7.58 -2.57
C ARG A 103 -18.31 -7.42 -2.08
N ASP A 104 -19.26 -7.77 -2.95
CA ASP A 104 -20.67 -7.82 -2.62
C ASP A 104 -21.13 -9.28 -2.55
N ASP A 105 -21.40 -9.76 -1.33
CA ASP A 105 -21.88 -11.12 -1.06
C ASP A 105 -23.43 -11.18 -1.01
N GLY A 106 -24.13 -10.15 -1.50
CA GLY A 106 -25.59 -10.05 -1.51
C GLY A 106 -26.20 -9.19 -0.38
N ASP A 107 -25.37 -8.68 0.53
CA ASP A 107 -25.74 -7.71 1.59
C ASP A 107 -25.05 -6.34 1.36
N GLY A 108 -24.74 -6.05 0.10
CA GLY A 108 -24.04 -4.85 -0.32
C GLY A 108 -22.52 -5.00 -0.25
N LEU A 109 -21.86 -4.04 -0.91
CA LEU A 109 -20.40 -3.96 -0.98
C LEU A 109 -19.78 -3.78 0.41
N LYS A 110 -18.82 -4.64 0.75
CA LYS A 110 -18.08 -4.63 2.03
C LYS A 110 -16.60 -4.95 1.81
N VAL A 111 -15.76 -4.54 2.75
CA VAL A 111 -14.32 -4.82 2.76
C VAL A 111 -14.09 -6.29 3.11
N CYS A 112 -13.43 -7.04 2.24
CA CYS A 112 -12.99 -8.41 2.52
C CYS A 112 -11.50 -8.50 2.86
N PHE A 113 -10.72 -7.48 2.50
CA PHE A 113 -9.32 -7.38 2.88
C PHE A 113 -8.89 -5.93 3.02
N VAL A 114 -8.12 -5.65 4.07
CA VAL A 114 -7.33 -4.43 4.21
C VAL A 114 -5.97 -4.78 4.81
N ALA A 115 -4.92 -4.12 4.33
CA ALA A 115 -3.61 -4.14 4.96
C ALA A 115 -3.04 -2.72 5.07
N ASP A 116 -2.59 -2.39 6.27
CA ASP A 116 -1.90 -1.15 6.57
C ASP A 116 -0.39 -1.31 6.46
N TYR A 117 0.22 -0.24 5.97
CA TYR A 117 1.65 -0.06 5.82
C TYR A 117 2.05 1.32 6.31
N LEU A 118 3.33 1.48 6.63
CA LEU A 118 3.89 2.76 7.04
C LEU A 118 5.37 2.90 6.68
N ASP A 119 5.85 4.13 6.69
CA ASP A 119 7.27 4.42 6.54
C ASP A 119 8.06 3.87 7.74
N SER A 120 8.71 2.72 7.54
CA SER A 120 9.47 2.03 8.57
C SER A 120 10.68 2.83 9.08
N ASN A 121 11.24 3.72 8.26
CA ASN A 121 12.34 4.60 8.65
C ASN A 121 11.84 5.76 9.52
N ALA A 122 10.71 6.38 9.17
CA ALA A 122 10.08 7.39 10.01
C ALA A 122 9.64 6.79 11.35
N TYR A 123 9.02 5.61 11.34
CA TYR A 123 8.59 4.92 12.57
C TYR A 123 9.75 4.58 13.50
N ALA A 124 10.92 4.20 12.95
CA ALA A 124 12.12 3.91 13.74
C ALA A 124 12.64 5.10 14.59
N GLN A 125 12.13 6.32 14.33
CA GLN A 125 12.40 7.51 15.15
C GLN A 125 11.58 7.54 16.45
N LEU A 126 10.44 6.83 16.51
CA LEU A 126 9.63 6.68 17.72
C LEU A 126 10.23 5.62 18.66
N THR A 127 10.50 4.43 18.11
CA THR A 127 11.05 3.30 18.84
C THR A 127 11.83 2.38 17.92
N ARG A 128 12.83 1.69 18.48
CA ARG A 128 13.57 0.62 17.80
C ARG A 128 13.15 -0.78 18.24
N ASP A 129 12.30 -0.87 19.26
CA ASP A 129 11.92 -2.15 19.87
C ASP A 129 10.80 -2.86 19.12
N ARG A 130 10.11 -2.12 18.24
CA ARG A 130 9.02 -2.65 17.39
C ARG A 130 9.34 -2.35 15.95
N VAL A 131 9.35 -3.39 15.12
CA VAL A 131 9.55 -3.31 13.68
C VAL A 131 8.23 -3.71 13.02
N PRO A 132 7.69 -2.91 12.10
CA PRO A 132 6.46 -3.26 11.40
C PRO A 132 6.70 -4.47 10.48
N ASP A 133 5.76 -5.41 10.46
CA ASP A 133 5.75 -6.51 9.51
C ASP A 133 5.10 -6.07 8.20
N MET A 134 5.94 -5.86 7.19
CA MET A 134 5.51 -5.48 5.84
C MET A 134 5.44 -6.66 4.86
N THR A 135 5.75 -7.87 5.31
CA THR A 135 5.90 -9.05 4.45
C THR A 135 4.66 -9.92 4.44
N THR A 136 4.11 -10.20 5.62
CA THR A 136 2.98 -11.14 5.76
C THR A 136 1.74 -10.78 4.93
N PRO A 137 1.33 -9.50 4.76
CA PRO A 137 0.13 -9.15 4.00
C PRO A 137 0.06 -9.75 2.59
N ALA A 138 1.20 -9.88 1.90
CA ALA A 138 1.25 -10.42 0.55
C ALA A 138 0.79 -11.88 0.49
N THR A 139 0.99 -12.64 1.57
CA THR A 139 0.69 -14.09 1.63
C THR A 139 -0.75 -14.43 2.03
N LEU A 140 -1.52 -13.44 2.48
CA LEU A 140 -2.85 -13.67 3.03
C LEU A 140 -3.93 -13.79 1.93
N PRO A 141 -4.96 -14.61 2.15
CA PRO A 141 -6.08 -14.70 1.21
C PRO A 141 -6.88 -13.40 1.22
N LYS A 142 -7.06 -12.79 0.04
CA LYS A 142 -7.68 -11.46 -0.08
C LYS A 142 -9.19 -11.48 -0.30
N GLY A 143 -9.79 -12.67 -0.42
CA GLY A 143 -11.25 -12.84 -0.54
C GLY A 143 -11.85 -12.56 -1.93
N THR A 144 -11.09 -11.99 -2.88
CA THR A 144 -11.49 -11.79 -4.29
C THR A 144 -10.31 -11.95 -5.24
N SER A 145 -10.59 -12.09 -6.53
CA SER A 145 -9.60 -12.15 -7.62
C SER A 145 -9.92 -11.11 -8.69
N GLU A 146 -10.05 -9.82 -8.31
CA GLU A 146 -10.42 -8.73 -9.22
C GLU A 146 -9.48 -8.61 -10.42
N GLN A 147 -10.03 -8.52 -11.63
CA GLN A 147 -9.32 -8.60 -12.91
C GLN A 147 -9.81 -7.55 -13.94
N GLY A 148 -9.84 -6.27 -13.57
CA GLY A 148 -10.17 -5.16 -14.48
C GLY A 148 -9.01 -4.73 -15.39
N SER A 149 -9.21 -3.68 -16.19
CA SER A 149 -8.15 -3.17 -17.09
C SER A 149 -6.89 -2.72 -16.37
N ALA A 150 -7.01 -2.15 -15.16
CA ALA A 150 -5.87 -1.80 -14.33
C ALA A 150 -5.09 -3.05 -13.90
N HIS A 151 -5.77 -4.14 -13.51
CA HIS A 151 -5.11 -5.40 -13.18
C HIS A 151 -4.31 -5.95 -14.38
N ALA A 152 -4.88 -5.90 -15.59
CA ALA A 152 -4.18 -6.32 -16.80
C ALA A 152 -2.93 -5.47 -17.09
N LEU A 153 -3.02 -4.15 -16.90
CA LEU A 153 -1.88 -3.24 -17.06
C LEU A 153 -0.79 -3.48 -16.00
N ILE A 154 -1.17 -3.63 -14.73
CA ILE A 154 -0.26 -3.97 -13.61
C ILE A 154 0.44 -5.29 -13.88
N SER A 155 -0.30 -6.32 -14.28
CA SER A 155 0.27 -7.63 -14.63
C SER A 155 1.29 -7.53 -15.78
N LYS A 156 1.00 -6.70 -16.80
CA LYS A 156 1.92 -6.44 -17.92
C LYS A 156 3.19 -5.72 -17.43
N PHE A 157 3.03 -4.68 -16.62
CA PHE A 157 4.13 -3.91 -16.04
C PHE A 157 5.08 -4.82 -15.25
N TRP A 158 4.56 -5.65 -14.36
CA TRP A 158 5.37 -6.56 -13.55
C TRP A 158 6.05 -7.67 -14.36
N LYS A 159 5.38 -8.19 -15.39
CA LYS A 159 6.03 -9.13 -16.35
C LYS A 159 7.20 -8.47 -17.09
N MET A 160 7.09 -7.18 -17.41
CA MET A 160 8.18 -6.42 -18.03
C MET A 160 9.32 -6.16 -17.04
N GLN A 161 9.02 -5.89 -15.76
CA GLN A 161 10.04 -5.80 -14.70
C GLN A 161 10.81 -7.11 -14.51
N ASP A 162 10.09 -8.24 -14.40
CA ASP A 162 10.68 -9.58 -14.23
C ASP A 162 11.65 -9.92 -15.39
N THR A 163 11.30 -9.50 -16.60
CA THR A 163 12.15 -9.66 -17.80
C THR A 163 13.14 -8.51 -18.03
N ARG A 164 13.32 -7.62 -17.04
CA ARG A 164 14.28 -6.50 -17.03
C ARG A 164 14.15 -5.55 -18.22
N GLN A 165 12.92 -5.26 -18.62
CA GLN A 165 12.62 -4.33 -19.71
C GLN A 165 12.33 -2.92 -19.16
N TYR A 166 13.18 -2.42 -18.24
CA TYR A 166 12.87 -1.22 -17.46
C TYR A 166 12.68 0.01 -18.35
N ALA A 167 13.58 0.23 -19.31
CA ALA A 167 13.47 1.33 -20.28
C ALA A 167 12.12 1.34 -21.04
N GLN A 168 11.52 0.16 -21.26
CA GLN A 168 10.24 0.04 -21.98
C GLN A 168 9.02 0.27 -21.08
N LEU A 169 9.16 0.20 -19.75
CA LEU A 169 8.07 0.49 -18.80
C LEU A 169 7.56 1.92 -18.98
N ALA A 170 8.47 2.82 -19.39
CA ALA A 170 8.22 4.10 -20.05
C ALA A 170 6.85 4.17 -20.71
N GLU A 171 6.65 3.27 -21.69
CA GLU A 171 5.51 3.28 -22.62
C GLU A 171 4.15 3.06 -21.97
N LEU A 172 4.11 2.50 -20.76
CA LEU A 172 2.88 2.22 -20.03
C LEU A 172 2.32 3.45 -19.30
N PHE A 173 3.05 4.57 -19.28
CA PHE A 173 2.64 5.82 -18.65
C PHE A 173 2.04 6.83 -19.64
N THR A 174 1.05 7.60 -19.17
CA THR A 174 0.55 8.79 -19.87
C THR A 174 1.61 9.91 -19.87
N ASP A 175 1.43 10.90 -20.74
CA ASP A 175 2.40 12.00 -20.89
C ASP A 175 2.50 12.87 -19.63
N ASP A 176 1.40 12.96 -18.88
CA ASP A 176 1.23 13.70 -17.63
C ASP A 176 1.36 12.84 -16.36
N ALA A 177 1.79 11.58 -16.48
CA ALA A 177 1.83 10.66 -15.36
C ALA A 177 2.81 11.08 -14.27
N VAL A 178 2.58 10.60 -13.04
CA VAL A 178 3.48 10.78 -11.91
C VAL A 178 3.98 9.40 -11.47
N PHE A 179 5.31 9.26 -11.39
CA PHE A 179 5.96 8.13 -10.72
C PHE A 179 6.63 8.64 -9.43
N THR A 180 6.44 7.97 -8.29
CA THR A 180 7.10 8.35 -7.03
C THR A 180 7.83 7.16 -6.44
N ASP A 181 9.05 7.35 -5.93
CA ASP A 181 9.78 6.37 -5.13
C ASP A 181 10.20 7.00 -3.80
N GLN A 182 9.97 6.31 -2.68
CA GLN A 182 10.25 6.83 -1.33
C GLN A 182 11.70 7.32 -1.12
N THR A 183 12.66 6.84 -1.91
CA THR A 183 14.08 7.21 -1.76
C THR A 183 14.65 8.03 -2.92
N SER A 184 14.06 7.90 -4.11
CA SER A 184 14.55 8.50 -5.35
C SER A 184 13.80 9.78 -5.72
N GLY A 185 12.64 10.02 -5.09
CA GLY A 185 11.82 11.22 -5.26
C GLY A 185 10.72 11.05 -6.31
N ASP A 186 10.20 12.19 -6.76
CA ASP A 186 9.06 12.27 -7.67
C ASP A 186 9.51 12.57 -9.11
N PHE A 187 8.91 11.87 -10.06
CA PHE A 187 9.16 12.00 -11.49
C PHE A 187 7.86 12.33 -12.20
N VAL A 188 7.68 13.60 -12.55
CA VAL A 188 6.46 14.13 -13.15
C VAL A 188 6.63 14.23 -14.67
N GLY A 189 5.71 13.59 -15.39
CA GLY A 189 5.66 13.55 -16.84
C GLY A 189 6.53 12.46 -17.45
N LYS A 190 6.14 12.05 -18.65
CA LYS A 190 6.73 10.91 -19.37
C LYS A 190 8.24 11.04 -19.59
N GLU A 191 8.75 12.25 -19.82
CA GLU A 191 10.20 12.47 -20.00
C GLU A 191 10.99 12.13 -18.72
N ALA A 192 10.55 12.62 -17.56
CA ALA A 192 11.21 12.36 -16.28
C ALA A 192 11.16 10.87 -15.91
N ILE A 193 10.01 10.23 -16.12
CA ILE A 193 9.82 8.79 -15.89
C ILE A 193 10.74 7.99 -16.82
N THR A 194 10.81 8.34 -18.11
CA THR A 194 11.70 7.67 -19.08
C THR A 194 13.16 7.78 -18.67
N ALA A 195 13.60 8.97 -18.24
CA ALA A 195 14.96 9.19 -17.76
C ALA A 195 15.28 8.36 -16.51
N PHE A 196 14.32 8.20 -15.59
CA PHE A 196 14.47 7.34 -14.41
C PHE A 196 14.54 5.86 -14.78
N MET A 197 13.61 5.37 -15.60
CA MET A 197 13.55 3.96 -16.02
C MET A 197 14.81 3.53 -16.80
N ASN A 198 15.38 4.42 -17.62
CA ASN A 198 16.65 4.18 -18.29
C ASN A 198 17.84 4.05 -17.32
N ARG A 199 17.84 4.81 -16.20
CA ARG A 199 18.87 4.64 -15.16
C ARG A 199 18.70 3.31 -14.42
N MET A 200 17.45 2.93 -14.10
CA MET A 200 17.14 1.67 -13.44
C MET A 200 17.62 0.46 -14.24
N ASP A 201 17.52 0.51 -15.57
CA ASP A 201 18.00 -0.55 -16.47
C ASP A 201 19.49 -0.88 -16.26
N VAL A 202 20.30 0.15 -16.06
CA VAL A 202 21.74 0.04 -15.80
C VAL A 202 22.02 -0.32 -14.34
N GLU A 203 21.44 0.43 -13.41
CA GLU A 203 21.76 0.32 -11.98
C GLU A 203 21.29 -1.00 -11.36
N MET A 204 20.06 -1.44 -11.66
CA MET A 204 19.53 -2.69 -11.11
C MET A 204 20.31 -3.89 -11.64
N THR A 205 20.61 -3.89 -12.94
CA THR A 205 21.41 -4.96 -13.57
C THR A 205 22.81 -5.04 -12.97
N ALA A 206 23.49 -3.90 -12.82
CA ALA A 206 24.84 -3.85 -12.24
C ALA A 206 24.90 -4.33 -10.79
N ARG A 207 23.79 -4.16 -10.04
CA ARG A 207 23.68 -4.54 -8.63
C ARG A 207 23.08 -5.93 -8.41
N GLY A 208 22.74 -6.64 -9.49
CA GLY A 208 22.10 -7.96 -9.40
C GLY A 208 20.72 -7.92 -8.75
N VAL A 209 20.01 -6.80 -8.88
CA VAL A 209 18.67 -6.60 -8.31
C VAL A 209 17.62 -7.16 -9.25
N THR A 210 16.64 -7.88 -8.71
CA THR A 210 15.44 -8.35 -9.42
C THR A 210 14.20 -8.15 -8.56
N PHE A 211 13.02 -8.15 -9.17
CA PHE A 211 11.76 -8.00 -8.46
C PHE A 211 10.80 -9.13 -8.80
N SER A 212 9.97 -9.54 -7.84
CA SER A 212 8.84 -10.43 -8.05
C SER A 212 7.53 -9.74 -7.68
N LEU A 213 6.49 -10.00 -8.47
CA LEU A 213 5.12 -9.66 -8.07
C LEU A 213 4.60 -10.75 -7.14
N ASP A 214 4.13 -10.37 -5.96
CA ASP A 214 3.58 -11.31 -4.98
C ASP A 214 2.04 -11.37 -5.07
N ASP A 215 1.40 -10.20 -5.21
CA ASP A 215 -0.05 -10.07 -5.40
C ASP A 215 -0.40 -8.73 -6.05
N CYS A 216 -1.55 -8.63 -6.71
CA CYS A 216 -2.09 -7.34 -7.14
C CYS A 216 -3.61 -7.38 -7.24
N ALA A 217 -4.21 -6.20 -7.16
CA ALA A 217 -5.61 -6.00 -7.49
C ALA A 217 -5.74 -4.79 -8.41
N GLY A 218 -6.72 -4.83 -9.30
CA GLY A 218 -7.04 -3.70 -10.14
C GLY A 218 -8.44 -3.83 -10.71
N ASP A 219 -9.14 -2.70 -10.72
CA ASP A 219 -10.42 -2.52 -11.39
C ASP A 219 -10.17 -1.80 -12.74
N GLU A 220 -11.05 -0.90 -13.17
CA GLU A 220 -10.86 -0.14 -14.41
C GLU A 220 -9.80 0.96 -14.28
N THR A 221 -9.84 1.75 -13.20
CA THR A 221 -9.05 2.99 -13.05
C THR A 221 -8.14 3.04 -11.82
N VAL A 222 -8.24 2.06 -10.93
CA VAL A 222 -7.50 2.01 -9.66
C VAL A 222 -6.95 0.62 -9.45
N GLY A 223 -5.76 0.53 -8.87
CA GLY A 223 -5.16 -0.74 -8.47
C GLY A 223 -4.04 -0.56 -7.47
N TRP A 224 -3.51 -1.69 -7.02
CA TRP A 224 -2.33 -1.77 -6.18
C TRP A 224 -1.58 -3.07 -6.47
N SER A 225 -0.28 -3.10 -6.18
CA SER A 225 0.54 -4.32 -6.21
C SER A 225 1.35 -4.47 -4.94
N GLN A 226 1.55 -5.71 -4.50
CA GLN A 226 2.50 -6.11 -3.45
C GLN A 226 3.62 -6.89 -4.14
N TRP A 227 4.87 -6.56 -3.84
CA TRP A 227 6.03 -7.08 -4.55
C TRP A 227 7.22 -7.28 -3.60
N THR A 228 8.20 -8.05 -4.05
CA THR A 228 9.46 -8.27 -3.33
C THR A 228 10.64 -7.85 -4.20
N CYS A 229 11.53 -7.01 -3.63
CA CYS A 229 12.83 -6.72 -4.22
C CYS A 229 13.87 -7.69 -3.70
N HIS A 230 14.62 -8.30 -4.61
CA HIS A 230 15.68 -9.25 -4.34
C HIS A 230 17.04 -8.65 -4.68
N LEU A 231 17.95 -8.72 -3.71
CA LEU A 231 19.35 -8.34 -3.84
C LEU A 231 20.22 -9.56 -3.50
N PRO A 232 21.49 -9.60 -3.90
CA PRO A 232 22.39 -10.70 -3.54
C PRO A 232 22.49 -10.95 -2.03
N GLY A 233 22.33 -9.91 -1.21
CA GLY A 233 22.42 -9.96 0.25
C GLY A 233 21.10 -10.23 0.99
N GLY A 234 19.97 -10.35 0.28
CA GLY A 234 18.64 -10.56 0.87
C GLY A 234 17.54 -9.83 0.11
N SER A 235 16.32 -9.87 0.66
CA SER A 235 15.14 -9.28 0.04
C SER A 235 14.41 -8.32 0.99
N PHE A 236 13.57 -7.46 0.44
CA PHE A 236 12.63 -6.63 1.20
C PHE A 236 11.31 -6.47 0.45
N PRO A 237 10.18 -6.35 1.18
CA PRO A 237 8.85 -6.17 0.57
C PRO A 237 8.61 -4.72 0.16
N GLY A 238 7.73 -4.55 -0.81
CA GLY A 238 7.18 -3.28 -1.24
C GLY A 238 5.75 -3.39 -1.75
N TRP A 239 5.15 -2.23 -1.97
CA TRP A 239 3.82 -2.10 -2.54
C TRP A 239 3.74 -0.83 -3.38
N THR A 240 2.84 -0.85 -4.36
CA THR A 240 2.65 0.26 -5.30
C THR A 240 1.19 0.61 -5.37
N LEU A 241 0.88 1.90 -5.39
CA LEU A 241 -0.48 2.42 -5.58
C LEU A 241 -0.63 2.96 -6.99
N HIS A 242 -1.68 2.54 -7.69
CA HIS A 242 -1.89 2.82 -9.11
C HIS A 242 -3.15 3.65 -9.37
N LYS A 243 -3.06 4.59 -10.33
CA LYS A 243 -4.21 5.19 -11.03
C LYS A 243 -4.03 4.98 -12.53
N VAL A 244 -5.09 4.59 -13.23
CA VAL A 244 -5.09 4.22 -14.65
C VAL A 244 -6.10 5.05 -15.43
N ARG A 245 -5.71 5.50 -16.62
CA ARG A 245 -6.56 6.18 -17.60
C ARG A 245 -6.14 5.76 -19.00
N ASP A 246 -7.12 5.45 -19.85
CA ASP A 246 -6.90 5.07 -21.25
C ASP A 246 -5.87 3.93 -21.44
N GLY A 247 -5.91 2.94 -20.55
CA GLY A 247 -5.01 1.78 -20.57
C GLY A 247 -3.55 2.10 -20.21
N LYS A 248 -3.29 3.25 -19.58
CA LYS A 248 -1.97 3.69 -19.13
C LYS A 248 -1.99 4.18 -17.69
N PHE A 249 -0.86 4.12 -17.01
CA PHE A 249 -0.69 4.67 -15.68
C PHE A 249 -0.68 6.20 -15.74
N THR A 250 -1.46 6.81 -14.86
CA THR A 250 -1.40 8.24 -14.51
C THR A 250 -0.70 8.45 -13.17
N LEU A 251 -0.71 7.43 -12.31
CA LEU A 251 0.04 7.36 -11.07
C LEU A 251 0.60 5.95 -10.90
N ASP A 252 1.88 5.88 -10.56
CA ASP A 252 2.55 4.71 -10.00
C ASP A 252 3.36 5.22 -8.80
N SER A 253 2.95 4.82 -7.58
CA SER A 253 3.49 5.37 -6.35
C SER A 253 4.08 4.23 -5.53
N ASP A 254 5.41 4.08 -5.60
CA ASP A 254 6.18 3.00 -5.02
C ASP A 254 6.58 3.27 -3.57
N TYR A 255 6.31 2.28 -2.74
CA TYR A 255 6.62 2.23 -1.32
C TYR A 255 7.25 0.88 -0.96
N PHE A 256 8.09 0.84 0.06
CA PHE A 256 8.75 -0.36 0.53
C PHE A 256 9.28 -0.23 1.94
N ASP A 257 9.77 -1.33 2.50
CA ASP A 257 10.46 -1.31 3.78
C ASP A 257 11.84 -0.61 3.66
N VAL A 258 11.84 0.72 3.80
CA VAL A 258 13.02 1.58 3.68
C VAL A 258 14.09 1.20 4.71
N ALA A 259 13.69 0.88 5.95
CA ALA A 259 14.62 0.47 6.99
C ALA A 259 15.35 -0.84 6.64
N GLN A 260 14.64 -1.83 6.10
CA GLN A 260 15.25 -3.08 5.64
C GLN A 260 16.10 -2.87 4.38
N ALA A 261 15.61 -2.10 3.42
CA ALA A 261 16.36 -1.74 2.21
C ALA A 261 17.70 -1.07 2.55
N ALA A 262 17.72 -0.14 3.51
CA ALA A 262 18.93 0.54 3.97
C ALA A 262 19.97 -0.45 4.55
N LYS A 263 19.53 -1.40 5.39
CA LYS A 263 20.42 -2.44 5.97
C LYS A 263 21.07 -3.31 4.90
N LEU A 264 20.35 -3.61 3.82
CA LEU A 264 20.83 -4.43 2.70
C LEU A 264 21.75 -3.67 1.76
N ARG A 265 21.64 -2.33 1.66
CA ARG A 265 22.53 -1.48 0.85
C ARG A 265 23.93 -1.28 1.46
N THR A 266 24.07 -1.47 2.78
CA THR A 266 25.34 -1.27 3.51
C THR A 266 26.25 -2.51 3.57
N LYS A 267 25.85 -3.63 2.97
CA LYS A 267 26.60 -4.89 2.92
C LYS A 267 27.04 -5.18 1.49
#